data_AF-A0A0C2V374-F1
#
_entry.id   AF-A0A0C2V374-F1
#
_cell.length_a   1.000
_cell.length_b   1.000
_cell.length_c   1.000
_cell.angle_alpha   90.00
_cell.angle_beta   90.00
_cell.angle_gamma   90.00
#
_symmetry.space_group_name_H-M   'P 1'
#
loop_
_entity.id
_entity.type
_entity.pdbx_description
1 polymer ?
#
loop_
_entity_poly.entity_id
_entity_poly.type
_entity_poly.pdbx_seq_one_letter_code
_entity_poly.pdbx_strand_id
1 'polypeptide(L)'
;MRTFVLKKASQDGKILSDDYITPHKNRDKKTDEQGKLLPNEIFNPIPLRFIKVLPDVEFLFDFILTDGVISKEQKLQLFQTILVDLGIGAKTNVGYGKLTF
;
A
#
# COMPACT_ATOMS: atom_id res chain seq x y z
N MET A 1 12.27 8.51 24.48
CA MET A 1 11.12 8.19 25.35
C MET A 1 10.22 7.28 24.54
N ARG A 2 10.03 6.03 24.96
CA ARG A 2 9.16 5.05 24.31
C ARG A 2 7.86 4.99 25.10
N THR A 3 6.77 5.39 24.49
CA THR A 3 5.42 5.34 25.08
C THR A 3 4.56 4.42 24.22
N PHE A 4 3.84 3.52 24.86
CA PHE A 4 3.05 2.45 24.22
C PHE A 4 1.53 2.71 24.26
N VAL A 5 0.81 1.90 23.45
CA VAL A 5 -0.64 1.50 23.43
C VAL A 5 -1.62 2.53 22.77
N LEU A 6 -2.62 2.20 21.90
CA LEU A 6 -3.60 1.10 21.83
C LEU A 6 -4.19 0.84 20.42
N LYS A 7 -4.57 -0.41 20.18
CA LYS A 7 -5.32 -0.88 19.01
C LYS A 7 -6.79 -0.46 19.11
N LYS A 8 -7.29 0.44 18.25
CA LYS A 8 -8.73 0.51 17.99
C LYS A 8 -9.06 -0.50 16.90
N ALA A 9 -9.78 -1.54 17.26
CA ALA A 9 -10.28 -2.48 16.27
C ALA A 9 -11.48 -1.87 15.53
N SER A 10 -11.77 -2.37 14.32
CA SER A 10 -13.06 -2.14 13.66
C SER A 10 -14.22 -2.53 14.60
N GLN A 11 -15.46 -2.11 14.32
CA GLN A 11 -16.65 -2.32 15.16
C GLN A 11 -16.77 -3.75 15.74
N ASP A 12 -16.23 -4.76 15.04
CA ASP A 12 -16.28 -6.19 15.42
C ASP A 12 -14.97 -6.77 16.00
N GLY A 13 -13.99 -5.95 16.38
CA GLY A 13 -12.71 -6.45 16.92
C GLY A 13 -11.69 -6.90 15.86
N LYS A 14 -12.05 -6.85 14.58
CA LYS A 14 -11.19 -7.26 13.45
C LYS A 14 -10.29 -6.11 12.98
N ILE A 15 -9.12 -6.47 12.48
CA ILE A 15 -8.15 -5.53 11.88
C ILE A 15 -7.72 -5.94 10.46
N LEU A 16 -8.10 -7.14 10.02
CA LEU A 16 -7.76 -7.69 8.72
C LEU A 16 -9.04 -8.11 7.99
N SER A 17 -9.00 -8.05 6.67
CA SER A 17 -10.05 -8.58 5.80
C SER A 17 -9.46 -9.08 4.49
N ASP A 18 -10.22 -9.90 3.78
CA ASP A 18 -9.87 -10.36 2.44
C ASP A 18 -10.26 -9.30 1.40
N ASP A 19 -9.48 -9.25 0.33
CA ASP A 19 -9.78 -8.47 -0.87
C ASP A 19 -9.25 -9.20 -2.10
N TYR A 20 -9.73 -8.83 -3.28
CA TYR A 20 -9.42 -9.51 -4.53
C TYR A 20 -9.02 -8.52 -5.60
N ILE A 21 -7.98 -8.86 -6.37
CA ILE A 21 -7.65 -8.16 -7.60
C ILE A 21 -7.84 -9.10 -8.77
N THR A 22 -8.39 -8.57 -9.86
CA THR A 22 -8.82 -9.36 -11.01
C THR A 22 -8.13 -8.77 -12.26
N PRO A 23 -6.85 -9.11 -12.53
CA PRO A 23 -6.13 -8.54 -13.66
C PRO A 23 -6.76 -9.01 -14.98
N HIS A 24 -7.08 -8.07 -15.86
CA HIS A 24 -7.72 -8.35 -17.16
C HIS A 24 -6.78 -8.28 -18.36
N LYS A 25 -5.52 -7.85 -18.16
CA LYS A 25 -4.55 -7.68 -19.24
C LYS A 25 -3.63 -8.88 -19.33
N ASN A 26 -3.53 -9.46 -20.53
CA ASN A 26 -2.52 -10.47 -20.81
C ASN A 26 -1.11 -9.85 -20.70
N ARG A 27 -0.26 -10.41 -19.83
CA ARG A 27 1.15 -10.00 -19.70
C ARG A 27 2.02 -10.64 -20.78
N ASP A 28 1.55 -11.72 -21.39
CA ASP A 28 2.21 -12.37 -22.50
C ASP A 28 1.95 -11.53 -23.74
N LYS A 29 2.98 -10.80 -24.17
CA LYS A 29 3.00 -10.05 -25.44
C LYS A 29 2.95 -11.05 -26.59
N LYS A 30 1.77 -11.57 -26.90
CA LYS A 30 1.59 -12.41 -28.08
C LYS A 30 1.77 -11.52 -29.31
N THR A 31 2.69 -11.90 -30.17
CA THR A 31 2.89 -11.28 -31.48
C THR A 31 2.27 -12.17 -32.55
N ASP A 32 1.80 -11.58 -33.65
CA ASP A 32 1.48 -12.34 -34.84
C ASP A 32 2.76 -12.93 -35.47
N GLU A 33 2.61 -13.74 -36.52
CA GLU A 33 3.73 -14.37 -37.25
C GLU A 33 4.69 -13.33 -37.87
N GLN A 34 4.33 -12.04 -37.86
CA GLN A 34 5.07 -10.91 -38.40
C GLN A 34 5.65 -10.02 -37.29
N GLY A 35 5.55 -10.45 -36.02
CA GLY A 35 6.13 -9.75 -34.87
C GLY A 35 5.30 -8.56 -34.35
N LYS A 36 4.09 -8.34 -34.85
CA LYS A 36 3.20 -7.25 -34.37
C LYS A 36 2.46 -7.69 -33.12
N LEU A 37 2.44 -6.85 -32.09
CA LEU A 37 1.68 -7.09 -30.87
C LEU A 37 0.20 -7.29 -31.21
N LEU A 38 -0.34 -8.46 -30.87
CA LEU A 38 -1.77 -8.71 -30.96
C LEU A 38 -2.50 -7.78 -29.98
N PRO A 39 -3.70 -7.28 -30.32
CA PRO A 39 -4.50 -6.48 -29.39
C PRO A 39 -4.61 -7.19 -28.04
N ASN A 40 -4.58 -6.43 -26.93
CA ASN A 40 -4.71 -7.01 -25.60
C ASN A 40 -6.06 -7.71 -25.49
N GLU A 41 -6.10 -9.02 -25.72
CA GLU A 41 -7.31 -9.82 -25.55
C GLU A 41 -7.70 -9.75 -24.07
N ILE A 42 -8.92 -9.29 -23.81
CA ILE A 42 -9.52 -9.34 -22.48
C ILE A 42 -9.82 -10.82 -22.21
N PHE A 43 -9.03 -11.45 -21.36
CA PHE A 43 -9.24 -12.84 -20.97
C PHE A 43 -10.18 -12.94 -19.76
N ASN A 44 -10.75 -14.12 -19.54
CA ASN A 44 -11.53 -14.42 -18.32
C ASN A 44 -10.61 -14.32 -17.10
N PRO A 45 -10.74 -13.28 -16.28
CA PRO A 45 -9.74 -12.98 -15.28
C PRO A 45 -9.83 -13.98 -14.12
N ILE A 46 -8.68 -14.28 -13.51
CA ILE A 46 -8.59 -15.11 -12.31
C ILE A 46 -8.49 -14.18 -11.10
N PRO A 47 -9.48 -14.16 -10.18
CA PRO A 47 -9.40 -13.36 -8.97
C PRO A 47 -8.24 -13.80 -8.08
N LEU A 48 -7.38 -12.85 -7.72
CA LEU A 48 -6.25 -13.05 -6.82
C LEU A 48 -6.60 -12.49 -5.44
N ARG A 49 -6.75 -13.38 -4.46
CA ARG A 49 -7.01 -13.02 -3.07
C ARG A 49 -5.75 -12.44 -2.40
N PHE A 50 -5.92 -11.36 -1.63
CA PHE A 50 -4.89 -10.84 -0.73
C PHE A 50 -5.52 -10.35 0.57
N ILE A 51 -4.72 -10.28 1.62
CA ILE A 51 -5.15 -9.75 2.92
C ILE A 51 -4.92 -8.24 2.93
N LYS A 52 -5.91 -7.48 3.37
CA LYS A 52 -5.80 -6.05 3.66
C LYS A 52 -5.96 -5.78 5.13
N VAL A 53 -5.36 -4.69 5.58
CA VAL A 53 -5.70 -4.08 6.86
C VAL A 53 -6.98 -3.27 6.68
N LEU A 54 -7.90 -3.38 7.64
CA LEU A 54 -9.14 -2.61 7.64
C LEU A 54 -8.88 -1.12 7.85
N PRO A 55 -9.80 -0.23 7.41
CA PRO A 55 -9.77 1.17 7.81
C PRO A 55 -9.82 1.35 9.34
N ASP A 56 -9.42 2.53 9.80
CA ASP A 56 -9.43 2.94 11.22
C ASP A 56 -8.56 2.07 12.14
N VAL A 57 -7.56 1.40 11.57
CA VAL A 57 -6.51 0.69 12.31
C VAL A 57 -5.33 1.62 12.52
N GLU A 58 -4.95 1.83 13.79
CA GLU A 58 -3.82 2.67 14.17
C GLU A 58 -2.49 1.93 14.03
N PHE A 59 -1.49 2.63 13.47
CA PHE A 59 -0.12 2.14 13.30
C PHE A 59 0.86 3.00 14.10
N LEU A 60 1.83 2.36 14.75
CA LEU A 60 2.93 3.02 15.44
C LEU A 60 4.19 2.95 14.59
N PHE A 61 4.84 4.10 14.39
CA PHE A 61 6.14 4.21 13.75
C PHE A 61 7.16 4.75 14.74
N ASP A 62 8.17 3.95 15.06
CA ASP A 62 9.27 4.35 15.91
C ASP A 62 10.49 4.69 15.07
N PHE A 63 10.99 5.91 15.24
CA PHE A 63 12.20 6.38 14.57
C PHE A 63 13.31 6.69 15.58
N ILE A 64 14.51 6.19 15.32
CA ILE A 64 15.72 6.65 15.99
C ILE A 64 16.35 7.71 15.09
N LEU A 65 16.25 8.97 15.51
CA LEU A 65 16.69 10.11 14.72
C LEU A 65 17.87 10.81 15.39
N THR A 66 18.86 11.16 14.57
CA THR A 66 20.02 11.97 14.95
C THR A 66 20.18 13.12 13.96
N ASP A 67 20.88 14.17 14.37
CA ASP A 67 21.20 15.27 13.47
C ASP A 67 22.19 14.85 12.37
N GLY A 68 22.22 15.59 11.27
CA GLY A 68 23.09 15.35 10.12
C GLY A 68 22.99 16.53 9.15
N VAL A 69 22.88 16.26 7.84
CA VAL A 69 22.65 17.29 6.81
C VAL A 69 21.37 18.10 7.07
N ILE A 70 20.35 17.47 7.65
CA ILE A 70 19.13 18.08 8.16
C ILE A 70 18.92 17.67 9.62
N SER A 71 18.21 18.49 10.39
CA SER A 71 17.95 18.21 11.82
C SER A 71 17.07 16.98 11.99
N LYS A 72 17.14 16.36 13.16
CA LYS A 72 16.25 15.24 13.52
C LYS A 72 14.76 15.61 13.42
N GLU A 73 14.37 16.84 13.73
CA GLU A 73 12.99 17.33 13.60
C GLU A 73 12.57 17.43 12.13
N GLN A 74 13.44 17.94 11.26
CA GLN A 74 13.20 17.98 9.82
C GLN A 74 13.06 16.58 9.23
N LYS A 75 13.86 15.61 9.70
CA LYS A 75 13.72 14.19 9.32
C LYS A 75 12.37 13.62 9.76
N LEU A 76 11.95 13.91 10.99
CA LEU A 76 10.66 13.43 11.51
C LEU A 76 9.51 13.97 10.65
N GLN A 77 9.51 15.27 10.37
CA GLN A 77 8.49 15.90 9.55
C GLN A 77 8.49 15.31 8.12
N LEU A 78 9.66 15.13 7.52
CA LEU A 78 9.79 14.51 6.21
C LEU A 78 9.21 13.07 6.19
N PHE A 79 9.50 12.27 7.21
CA PHE A 79 8.96 10.90 7.30
C PHE A 79 7.44 10.91 7.47
N GLN A 80 6.90 11.81 8.29
CA GLN A 80 5.45 11.99 8.42
C GLN A 80 4.80 12.37 7.09
N THR A 81 5.38 13.32 6.36
CA THR A 81 4.90 13.73 5.03
C THR A 81 4.95 12.58 4.03
N ILE A 82 6.05 11.82 3.98
CA ILE A 82 6.18 10.64 3.10
C ILE A 82 5.08 9.62 3.38
N LEU A 83 4.82 9.32 4.66
CA LEU A 83 3.83 8.33 5.07
C LEU A 83 2.41 8.73 4.64
N VAL A 84 2.05 10.01 4.74
CA VAL A 84 0.72 10.50 4.34
C VAL A 84 0.59 10.64 2.82
N ASP A 85 1.57 11.26 2.17
CA ASP A 85 1.48 11.61 0.76
C ASP A 85 1.61 10.37 -0.13
N LEU A 86 2.65 9.55 0.11
CA LEU A 86 2.91 8.37 -0.70
C LEU A 86 2.07 7.17 -0.24
N GLY A 87 1.77 7.09 1.05
CA GLY A 87 1.18 5.90 1.66
C GLY A 87 2.20 4.77 1.82
N ILE A 88 1.75 3.66 2.40
CA ILE A 88 2.58 2.49 2.72
C ILE A 88 2.03 1.20 2.10
N GLY A 89 2.92 0.26 1.81
CA GLY A 89 2.55 -1.05 1.26
C GLY A 89 2.26 -1.01 -0.24
N ALA A 90 1.45 -1.95 -0.71
CA ALA A 90 1.18 -2.13 -2.14
C ALA A 90 0.01 -1.27 -2.62
N LYS A 91 -0.03 -1.01 -3.93
CA LYS A 91 -1.20 -0.42 -4.64
C LYS A 91 -1.60 0.98 -4.15
N THR A 92 -0.64 1.78 -3.69
CA THR A 92 -0.89 3.16 -3.23
C THR A 92 -1.49 4.08 -4.31
N ASN A 93 -1.14 3.84 -5.57
CA ASN A 93 -1.70 4.56 -6.73
C ASN A 93 -3.21 4.33 -6.95
N VAL A 94 -3.79 3.29 -6.33
CA VAL A 94 -5.23 2.99 -6.43
C VAL A 94 -5.94 3.07 -5.08
N GLY A 95 -5.36 3.82 -4.13
CA GLY A 95 -6.01 4.21 -2.87
C GLY A 95 -5.74 3.31 -1.67
N TYR A 96 -4.97 2.23 -1.81
CA TYR A 96 -4.55 1.43 -0.65
C TYR A 96 -3.42 2.11 0.12
N GLY A 97 -3.27 1.77 1.40
CA GLY A 97 -2.09 2.18 2.17
C GLY A 97 -2.05 3.67 2.53
N LYS A 98 -3.15 4.39 2.38
CA LYS A 98 -3.25 5.80 2.78
C LYS A 98 -3.34 5.92 4.30
N LEU A 99 -2.58 6.85 4.85
CA LEU A 99 -2.50 7.15 6.28
C LEU A 99 -2.93 8.60 6.52
N THR A 100 -3.50 8.85 7.70
CA THR A 100 -3.88 10.18 8.18
C THR A 100 -3.43 10.34 9.62
N PHE A 101 -3.15 11.57 10.04
CA PHE A 101 -2.83 11.94 11.43
C PHE A 101 -4.06 12.45 12.17
#